data_AF-A0A397CGQ6-F1
#
_entry.id   AF-A0A397CGQ6-F1
#
_cell.length_a   1.000
_cell.length_b   1.000
_cell.length_c   1.000
_cell.angle_alpha   90.00
_cell.angle_beta   90.00
_cell.angle_gamma   90.00
#
_symmetry.space_group_name_H-M   'P 1'
#
loop_
_entity.id
_entity.type
_entity.pdbx_description
1 polymer ?
#
loop_
_entity_poly.entity_id
_entity_poly.type
_entity_poly.pdbx_seq_one_letter_code
_entity_poly.pdbx_strand_id
1 'polypeptide(L)'
;MTCEQISCSGVVWLISRRFSDFDQLHCKLESVFHDSLTVRLPEKQWFGRFDPNFISKRQAGLQLYLDGLLQVPGILDDRSLQHFFEIEKNVELHTDHIRHSSLSIGSTGHLKHISETDRWQLIVEKAEHALIDISEVPEPLEVDQARQKRAEVLAAYAATSLETDGVPNALKTA
;
A
#
# COMPACT_ATOMS: atom_id res chain seq x y z
N MET A 1 -5.92 -19.25 -4.49
CA MET A 1 -6.20 -17.84 -4.85
C MET A 1 -5.82 -17.67 -6.31
N THR A 2 -6.50 -16.81 -7.04
CA THR A 2 -6.23 -16.46 -8.44
C THR A 2 -5.69 -15.04 -8.47
N CYS A 3 -4.57 -14.85 -9.16
CA CYS A 3 -3.95 -13.55 -9.37
C CYS A 3 -4.34 -13.09 -10.77
N GLU A 4 -5.05 -11.97 -10.89
CA GLU A 4 -5.54 -11.44 -12.16
C GLU A 4 -5.08 -9.98 -12.31
N GLN A 5 -4.84 -9.55 -13.55
CA GLN A 5 -4.40 -8.19 -13.85
C GLN A 5 -5.61 -7.30 -14.13
N ILE A 6 -5.66 -6.13 -13.49
CA ILE A 6 -6.65 -5.10 -13.74
C ILE A 6 -5.98 -3.94 -14.46
N SER A 7 -6.61 -3.46 -15.54
CA SER A 7 -6.26 -2.21 -16.21
C SER A 7 -7.44 -1.26 -16.13
N CYS A 8 -7.28 -0.15 -15.43
CA CYS A 8 -8.33 0.85 -15.27
C CYS A 8 -7.70 2.24 -15.23
N SER A 9 -8.31 3.20 -15.93
CA SER A 9 -7.88 4.61 -15.93
C SER A 9 -6.39 4.83 -16.28
N GLY A 10 -5.82 3.98 -17.15
CA GLY A 10 -4.41 4.07 -17.56
C GLY A 10 -3.42 3.47 -16.56
N VAL A 11 -3.91 2.84 -15.49
CA VAL A 11 -3.11 2.22 -14.44
C VAL A 11 -3.33 0.71 -14.46
N VAL A 12 -2.26 -0.06 -14.20
CA VAL A 12 -2.29 -1.52 -14.21
C VAL A 12 -1.78 -2.05 -12.87
N TRP A 13 -2.56 -2.94 -12.24
CA TRP A 13 -2.18 -3.60 -10.99
C TRP A 13 -2.69 -5.04 -10.93
N LEU A 14 -2.24 -5.80 -9.94
CA LEU A 14 -2.64 -7.19 -9.71
C LEU A 14 -3.58 -7.28 -8.52
N ILE A 15 -4.62 -8.12 -8.62
CA ILE A 15 -5.49 -8.50 -7.51
C ILE A 15 -5.35 -9.98 -7.20
N SER A 16 -5.41 -10.35 -5.93
CA SER A 16 -5.42 -11.75 -5.49
C SER A 16 -6.73 -12.08 -4.78
N ARG A 17 -7.59 -12.86 -5.43
CA ARG A 17 -8.93 -13.19 -4.94
C ARG A 17 -9.18 -14.69 -5.04
N ARG A 18 -10.11 -15.24 -4.25
CA ARG A 18 -10.55 -16.64 -4.39
C ARG A 18 -11.71 -16.68 -5.38
N PHE A 19 -11.89 -17.80 -6.07
CA PHE A 19 -13.05 -17.98 -6.97
C PHE A 19 -14.40 -17.70 -6.29
N SER A 20 -14.54 -18.05 -5.00
CA SER A 20 -15.74 -17.72 -4.21
C SER A 20 -16.01 -16.22 -4.10
N ASP A 21 -14.97 -15.38 -4.16
CA ASP A 21 -15.11 -13.93 -4.08
C ASP A 21 -15.66 -13.39 -5.40
N PHE A 22 -15.25 -13.97 -6.54
CA PHE A 22 -15.80 -13.66 -7.86
C PHE A 22 -17.28 -14.06 -7.96
N ASP A 23 -17.64 -15.22 -7.41
CA ASP A 23 -19.02 -15.70 -7.36
C ASP A 23 -19.92 -14.75 -6.56
N GLN A 24 -19.47 -14.31 -5.39
CA GLN A 24 -20.20 -13.32 -4.58
C GLN A 24 -20.33 -11.97 -5.29
N LEU A 25 -19.26 -11.50 -5.95
CA LEU A 25 -19.30 -10.28 -6.74
C LEU A 25 -20.33 -10.40 -7.87
N HIS A 26 -20.29 -11.51 -8.62
CA HIS A 26 -21.17 -11.74 -9.75
C HIS A 26 -22.64 -11.71 -9.33
N CYS A 27 -23.03 -12.40 -8.26
CA CYS A 27 -24.40 -12.38 -7.75
C CYS A 27 -24.87 -10.96 -7.37
N LYS A 28 -23.99 -10.14 -6.79
CA LYS A 28 -24.31 -8.74 -6.46
C LYS A 28 -24.49 -7.91 -7.73
N LEU A 29 -23.60 -8.06 -8.71
CA LEU A 29 -23.69 -7.32 -9.96
C LEU A 29 -24.92 -7.73 -10.77
N GLU A 30 -25.25 -9.02 -10.83
CA GLU A 30 -26.49 -9.49 -11.47
C GLU A 30 -27.73 -8.84 -10.85
N SER A 31 -27.77 -8.72 -9.52
CA SER A 31 -28.91 -8.08 -8.83
C SER A 31 -29.05 -6.58 -9.08
N VAL A 32 -27.98 -5.91 -9.51
CA VAL A 32 -27.98 -4.45 -9.75
C VAL A 32 -28.18 -4.16 -11.24
N PHE A 33 -27.38 -4.80 -12.10
CA PHE A 33 -27.31 -4.50 -13.52
C PHE A 33 -28.25 -5.35 -14.38
N HIS A 34 -28.81 -6.45 -13.84
CA HIS A 34 -29.76 -7.33 -14.50
C HIS A 34 -29.35 -7.64 -15.96
N ASP A 35 -30.21 -7.32 -16.92
CA ASP A 35 -30.00 -7.59 -18.36
C ASP A 35 -28.80 -6.85 -18.97
N SER A 36 -28.26 -5.83 -18.29
CA SER A 36 -27.06 -5.11 -18.75
C SER A 36 -25.78 -5.91 -18.50
N LEU A 37 -25.80 -6.90 -17.59
CA LEU A 37 -24.66 -7.74 -17.28
C LEU A 37 -24.61 -8.94 -18.23
N THR A 38 -24.00 -8.75 -19.39
CA THR A 38 -23.89 -9.79 -20.43
C THR A 38 -22.75 -10.79 -20.19
N VAL A 39 -21.90 -10.52 -19.19
CA VAL A 39 -20.69 -11.28 -18.89
C VAL A 39 -21.01 -12.51 -18.03
N ARG A 40 -20.44 -13.65 -18.37
CA ARG A 40 -20.68 -14.93 -17.66
C ARG A 40 -19.47 -15.30 -16.80
N LEU A 41 -19.72 -15.67 -15.54
CA LEU A 41 -18.69 -16.23 -14.68
C LEU A 41 -18.33 -17.68 -15.12
N PRO A 42 -17.04 -18.08 -15.11
CA PRO A 42 -16.65 -19.46 -15.38
C PRO A 42 -17.29 -20.46 -14.42
N GLU A 43 -17.46 -21.71 -14.88
CA GLU A 43 -18.19 -22.73 -14.13
C GLU A 43 -17.56 -23.12 -12.77
N LYS A 44 -18.45 -23.41 -11.82
CA LYS A 44 -18.11 -24.04 -10.53
C LYS A 44 -17.82 -25.53 -10.75
N GLN A 45 -16.54 -25.91 -10.70
CA GLN A 45 -16.16 -27.32 -10.73
C GLN A 45 -15.80 -27.86 -9.34
N TRP A 46 -16.45 -28.95 -8.96
CA TRP A 46 -16.30 -29.58 -7.64
C TRP A 46 -15.28 -30.73 -7.66
N PHE A 47 -15.22 -31.48 -8.77
CA PHE A 47 -14.28 -32.59 -9.00
C PHE A 47 -13.08 -32.11 -9.84
N GLY A 48 -11.86 -32.59 -9.56
CA GLY A 48 -10.67 -32.19 -10.32
C GLY A 48 -10.34 -30.70 -10.24
N ARG A 49 -10.79 -29.99 -9.18
CA ARG A 49 -10.57 -28.54 -9.03
C ARG A 49 -9.10 -28.12 -8.88
N PHE A 50 -8.23 -29.08 -8.58
CA PHE A 50 -6.78 -28.92 -8.48
C PHE A 50 -6.03 -29.34 -9.75
N ASP A 51 -6.75 -29.78 -10.80
CA ASP A 51 -6.14 -30.11 -12.08
C ASP A 51 -5.50 -28.85 -12.70
N PRO A 52 -4.21 -28.89 -13.10
CA PRO A 52 -3.53 -27.73 -13.65
C PRO A 52 -4.18 -27.15 -14.90
N ASN A 53 -4.70 -28.00 -15.80
CA ASN A 53 -5.38 -27.54 -17.01
C ASN A 53 -6.68 -26.81 -16.64
N PHE A 54 -7.39 -27.33 -15.65
CA PHE A 54 -8.59 -26.68 -15.13
C PHE A 54 -8.27 -25.32 -14.49
N ILE A 55 -7.21 -25.22 -13.69
CA ILE A 55 -6.78 -23.96 -13.08
C ILE A 55 -6.43 -22.94 -14.17
N SER A 56 -5.63 -23.31 -15.17
CA SER A 56 -5.25 -22.42 -16.28
C SER A 56 -6.46 -21.97 -17.09
N LYS A 57 -7.37 -22.89 -17.43
CA LYS A 57 -8.61 -22.57 -18.14
C LYS A 57 -9.49 -21.62 -17.33
N ARG A 58 -9.58 -21.85 -16.01
CA ARG A 58 -10.32 -20.98 -15.10
C ARG A 58 -9.70 -19.59 -15.03
N GLN A 59 -8.39 -19.46 -14.91
CA GLN A 59 -7.70 -18.16 -14.91
C GLN A 59 -7.98 -17.38 -16.18
N ALA A 60 -7.81 -18.01 -17.36
CA ALA A 60 -8.13 -17.37 -18.63
C ALA A 60 -9.61 -16.92 -18.71
N GLY A 61 -10.54 -17.75 -18.22
CA GLY A 61 -11.95 -17.39 -18.15
C GLY A 61 -12.24 -16.26 -17.16
N LEU A 62 -11.52 -16.19 -16.04
CA LEU A 62 -11.65 -15.11 -15.06
C LEU A 62 -11.12 -13.79 -15.64
N GLN A 63 -9.98 -13.78 -16.31
CA GLN A 63 -9.48 -12.56 -16.96
C GLN A 63 -10.48 -12.03 -17.99
N LEU A 64 -11.01 -12.89 -18.86
CA LEU A 64 -12.05 -12.49 -19.83
C LEU A 64 -13.33 -11.98 -19.14
N TYR A 65 -13.72 -12.59 -18.02
CA TYR A 65 -14.84 -12.11 -17.22
C TYR A 65 -14.56 -10.70 -16.67
N LEU A 66 -13.38 -10.44 -16.11
CA LEU A 66 -13.01 -9.13 -15.59
C LEU A 66 -12.95 -8.06 -16.68
N ASP A 67 -12.33 -8.38 -17.82
CA ASP A 67 -12.26 -7.50 -18.97
C ASP A 67 -13.67 -7.17 -19.49
N GLY A 68 -14.55 -8.17 -19.54
CA GLY A 68 -15.95 -7.99 -19.92
C GLY A 68 -16.73 -7.12 -18.93
N LEU A 69 -16.49 -7.27 -17.62
CA LEU A 69 -17.11 -6.43 -16.61
C LEU A 69 -16.80 -4.97 -16.88
N LEU A 70 -15.53 -4.63 -17.11
CA LEU A 70 -15.08 -3.26 -17.33
C LEU A 70 -15.71 -2.58 -18.57
N GLN A 71 -16.33 -3.33 -19.47
CA GLN A 71 -17.05 -2.78 -20.63
C GLN A 71 -18.51 -2.43 -20.33
N VAL A 72 -19.05 -2.81 -19.17
CA VAL A 72 -20.43 -2.52 -18.76
C VAL A 72 -20.53 -1.04 -18.34
N PRO A 73 -21.40 -0.23 -18.97
CA PRO A 73 -21.54 1.18 -18.61
C PRO A 73 -21.96 1.37 -17.15
N GLY A 74 -21.28 2.30 -16.45
CA GLY A 74 -21.57 2.63 -15.05
C GLY A 74 -21.16 1.58 -14.03
N ILE A 75 -20.54 0.47 -14.45
CA ILE A 75 -20.15 -0.60 -13.50
C ILE A 75 -19.06 -0.15 -12.52
N LEU A 76 -18.22 0.79 -12.94
CA LEU A 76 -17.15 1.36 -12.12
C LEU A 76 -17.68 2.21 -10.97
N ASP A 77 -18.95 2.62 -11.00
CA ASP A 77 -19.59 3.34 -9.90
C ASP A 77 -20.08 2.41 -8.79
N ASP A 78 -20.15 1.09 -9.05
CA ASP A 78 -20.54 0.11 -8.05
C ASP A 78 -19.46 -0.08 -6.98
N ARG A 79 -19.84 0.12 -5.71
CA ARG A 79 -18.92 0.04 -4.56
C ARG A 79 -18.37 -1.37 -4.36
N SER A 80 -19.14 -2.42 -4.70
CA SER A 80 -18.66 -3.80 -4.55
C SER A 80 -17.57 -4.11 -5.56
N LEU A 81 -17.72 -3.64 -6.80
CA LEU A 81 -16.68 -3.74 -7.83
C LEU A 81 -15.43 -2.93 -7.46
N GLN A 82 -15.59 -1.65 -7.07
CA GLN A 82 -14.48 -0.79 -6.66
C GLN A 82 -13.65 -1.44 -5.53
N HIS A 83 -14.34 -2.01 -4.53
CA HIS A 83 -13.68 -2.72 -3.43
C HIS A 83 -13.01 -4.01 -3.89
N PHE A 84 -13.66 -4.78 -4.77
CA PHE A 84 -13.11 -6.02 -5.29
C PHE A 84 -11.81 -5.79 -6.09
N PHE A 85 -11.80 -4.76 -6.95
CA PHE A 85 -10.64 -4.32 -7.72
C PHE A 85 -9.64 -3.49 -6.92
N GLU A 86 -9.97 -3.08 -5.70
CA GLU A 86 -9.10 -2.23 -4.88
C GLU A 86 -8.74 -0.91 -5.60
N ILE A 87 -9.70 -0.33 -6.34
CA ILE A 87 -9.48 0.85 -7.19
C ILE A 87 -8.97 2.04 -6.37
N GLU A 88 -9.62 2.35 -5.25
CA GLU A 88 -9.25 3.48 -4.38
C GLU A 88 -7.77 3.38 -3.96
N LYS A 89 -7.30 2.18 -3.60
CA LYS A 89 -5.91 1.98 -3.20
C LYS A 89 -4.94 2.15 -4.37
N ASN A 90 -5.24 1.59 -5.54
CA ASN A 90 -4.25 1.50 -6.61
C ASN A 90 -4.24 2.76 -7.50
N VAL A 91 -5.38 3.42 -7.72
CA VAL A 91 -5.45 4.63 -8.54
C VAL A 91 -4.93 5.86 -7.79
N GLU A 92 -5.20 5.97 -6.49
CA GLU A 92 -4.73 7.09 -5.66
C GLU A 92 -3.21 7.02 -5.46
N LEU A 93 -2.66 5.83 -5.16
CA LEU A 93 -1.20 5.62 -5.06
C LEU A 93 -0.46 5.98 -6.36
N HIS A 94 -1.01 5.66 -7.53
CA HIS A 94 -0.37 6.03 -8.79
C HIS A 94 -0.48 7.53 -9.09
N THR A 95 -1.58 8.18 -8.71
CA THR A 95 -1.72 9.63 -8.84
C THR A 95 -0.73 10.37 -7.93
N ASP A 96 -0.54 9.88 -6.71
CA ASP A 96 0.42 10.43 -5.75
C ASP A 96 1.86 10.18 -6.18
N HIS A 97 2.20 9.02 -6.76
CA HIS A 97 3.53 8.81 -7.34
C HIS A 97 3.85 9.79 -8.48
N ILE A 98 2.88 10.12 -9.34
CA ILE A 98 3.04 11.11 -10.42
C ILE A 98 3.16 12.54 -9.85
N ARG A 99 2.47 12.84 -8.75
CA ARG A 99 2.53 14.14 -8.05
C ARG A 99 3.80 14.31 -7.23
N HIS A 100 4.25 13.28 -6.53
CA HIS A 100 5.50 13.27 -5.77
C HIS A 100 6.74 13.18 -6.67
N SER A 101 6.62 12.65 -7.89
CA SER A 101 7.67 12.81 -8.91
C SER A 101 7.75 14.22 -9.47
N SER A 102 6.75 15.08 -9.23
CA SER A 102 6.73 16.45 -9.75
C SER A 102 6.94 17.54 -8.70
N LEU A 103 6.78 17.32 -7.40
CA LEU A 103 6.95 18.39 -6.40
C LEU A 103 7.44 17.89 -5.02
N SER A 104 8.67 18.25 -4.65
CA SER A 104 9.11 18.37 -3.25
C SER A 104 9.59 19.79 -2.99
N ILE A 105 8.80 20.56 -2.26
CA ILE A 105 9.10 21.95 -1.87
C ILE A 105 10.06 21.90 -0.67
N GLY A 106 11.34 22.19 -0.93
CA GLY A 106 12.33 22.55 0.08
C GLY A 106 12.48 24.08 0.16
N SER A 107 12.69 24.61 1.37
CA SER A 107 12.60 26.03 1.75
C SER A 107 13.67 26.98 1.15
N THR A 108 14.44 26.54 0.16
CA THR A 108 15.42 27.37 -0.54
C THR A 108 15.30 27.08 -2.03
N GLY A 109 14.72 28.02 -2.79
CA GLY A 109 14.26 27.86 -4.17
C GLY A 109 15.34 27.56 -5.21
N HIS A 110 16.03 26.43 -5.10
CA HIS A 110 16.91 25.90 -6.12
C HIS A 110 16.45 24.49 -6.51
N LEU A 111 15.83 24.39 -7.68
CA LEU A 111 15.26 23.17 -8.24
C LEU A 111 16.39 22.30 -8.81
N LYS A 112 16.74 21.21 -8.10
CA LYS A 112 17.51 20.11 -8.69
C LYS A 112 16.70 18.83 -8.56
N HIS A 113 16.44 18.20 -9.70
CA HIS A 113 15.90 16.85 -9.78
C HIS A 113 16.90 15.88 -9.14
N ILE A 114 16.57 15.35 -7.96
CA ILE A 114 17.38 14.35 -7.28
C ILE A 114 16.86 12.97 -7.71
N SER A 115 17.70 12.16 -8.35
CA SER A 115 17.30 10.81 -8.74
C SER A 115 17.08 9.93 -7.49
N GLU A 116 16.33 8.83 -7.60
CA GLU A 116 16.21 7.88 -6.49
C GLU A 116 17.57 7.38 -6.01
N THR A 117 18.52 7.21 -6.93
CA THR A 117 19.91 6.84 -6.61
C THR A 117 20.57 7.90 -5.73
N ASP A 118 20.43 9.18 -6.07
CA ASP A 118 21.00 10.29 -5.30
C ASP A 118 20.33 10.42 -3.93
N ARG A 119 19.02 10.14 -3.84
CA ARG A 119 18.27 10.09 -2.57
C ARG A 119 18.80 8.99 -1.65
N TRP A 120 19.07 7.80 -2.19
CA TRP A 120 19.67 6.70 -1.43
C TRP A 120 21.11 7.01 -1.04
N GLN A 121 21.90 7.62 -1.93
CA GLN A 121 23.26 8.04 -1.60
C GLN A 121 23.31 9.06 -0.46
N LEU A 122 22.39 10.02 -0.45
CA LEU A 122 22.29 11.00 0.64
C LEU A 122 21.97 10.34 2.00
N ILE A 123 21.16 9.29 2.01
CA ILE A 123 20.87 8.53 3.24
C ILE A 123 22.13 7.80 3.71
N VAL A 124 22.84 7.15 2.81
CA VAL A 124 24.10 6.44 3.11
C VAL A 124 25.14 7.42 3.66
N GLU A 125 25.35 8.56 2.99
CA GLU A 125 26.26 9.62 3.42
C GLU A 125 25.87 10.18 4.80
N LYS A 126 24.58 10.45 5.03
CA LYS A 126 24.13 10.93 6.36
C LYS A 126 24.28 9.90 7.47
N ALA A 127 24.20 8.61 7.14
CA ALA A 127 24.28 7.53 8.10
C ALA A 127 25.72 7.03 8.33
N GLU A 128 26.68 7.39 7.46
CA GLU A 128 28.05 6.87 7.49
C GLU A 128 28.76 7.14 8.82
N HIS A 129 28.43 8.26 9.47
CA HIS A 129 28.98 8.65 10.77
C HIS A 129 28.14 8.21 11.97
N ALA A 130 26.99 7.57 11.75
CA ALA A 130 26.09 7.07 12.79
C ALA A 130 26.08 5.53 12.90
N LEU A 131 27.02 4.86 12.23
CA LEU A 131 27.15 3.41 12.31
C LEU A 131 27.61 3.00 13.71
N ILE A 132 26.86 2.10 14.33
CA ILE A 132 27.23 1.49 15.61
C ILE A 132 28.19 0.34 15.29
N ASP A 133 29.43 0.42 15.75
CA ASP A 133 30.38 -0.70 15.68
C ASP A 133 29.93 -1.79 16.66
N ILE A 134 29.41 -2.88 16.12
CA ILE A 134 28.93 -4.04 16.87
C ILE A 134 30.00 -5.13 17.02
N SER A 135 31.24 -4.88 16.61
CA SER A 135 32.33 -5.85 16.73
C SER A 135 32.93 -5.91 18.14
N GLU A 136 32.76 -4.85 18.94
CA GLU A 136 33.17 -4.81 20.34
C GLU A 136 32.08 -5.39 21.25
N VAL A 137 32.45 -6.39 22.07
CA VAL A 137 31.57 -6.91 23.13
C VAL A 137 31.76 -6.03 24.37
N PRO A 138 30.75 -5.27 24.81
CA PRO A 138 30.91 -4.38 25.97
C PRO A 138 31.12 -5.18 27.25
N GLU A 139 32.04 -4.71 28.11
CA GLU A 139 32.26 -5.30 29.44
C GLU A 139 30.98 -5.20 30.29
N PRO A 140 30.63 -6.25 31.06
CA PRO A 140 29.49 -6.20 31.97
C PRO A 140 29.66 -5.11 33.03
N LEU A 141 28.71 -4.19 33.10
CA LEU A 141 28.69 -3.15 34.15
C LEU A 141 28.35 -3.78 35.52
N GLU A 142 29.05 -3.32 36.56
CA GLU A 142 28.67 -3.59 37.94
C GLU A 142 27.27 -3.04 38.25
N VAL A 143 26.55 -3.67 39.18
CA VAL A 143 25.11 -3.39 39.42
C VAL A 143 24.85 -1.91 39.72
N ASP A 144 25.72 -1.27 40.50
CA ASP A 144 25.58 0.14 40.85
C ASP A 144 25.90 1.08 39.69
N GLN A 145 26.86 0.70 38.82
CA GLN A 145 27.17 1.44 37.59
C GLN A 145 26.01 1.35 36.59
N ALA A 146 25.40 0.18 36.44
CA ALA A 146 24.22 -0.01 35.59
C ALA A 146 23.03 0.81 36.09
N ARG A 147 22.80 0.89 37.41
CA ARG A 147 21.76 1.73 38.01
C ARG A 147 22.02 3.21 37.77
N GLN A 148 23.27 3.65 37.94
CA GLN A 148 23.68 5.03 37.70
C GLN A 148 23.49 5.42 36.22
N LYS A 149 23.98 4.59 35.28
CA LYS A 149 23.79 4.78 33.83
C LYS A 149 22.33 4.83 33.42
N ARG A 150 21.49 3.95 34.00
CA ARG A 150 20.04 3.95 33.75
C ARG A 150 19.40 5.26 34.23
N ALA A 151 19.78 5.77 35.40
CA ALA A 151 19.26 7.03 35.92
C ALA A 151 19.66 8.23 35.02
N GLU A 152 20.90 8.24 34.53
CA GLU A 152 21.40 9.26 33.60
C GLU A 152 20.62 9.26 32.28
N VAL A 153 20.38 8.08 31.68
CA VAL A 153 19.61 7.96 30.43
C VAL A 153 18.17 8.44 30.63
N LEU A 154 17.52 8.05 31.73
CA LEU A 154 16.15 8.49 32.04
C LEU A 154 16.07 10.00 32.27
N ALA A 155 17.06 10.60 32.93
CA ALA A 155 17.14 12.03 33.13
C ALA A 155 17.35 12.80 31.81
N ALA A 156 18.24 12.31 30.94
CA ALA A 156 18.47 12.90 29.62
C ALA A 156 17.22 12.83 28.73
N TYR A 157 16.50 11.69 28.76
CA TYR A 157 15.24 11.51 28.05
C TYR A 157 14.13 12.44 28.57
N ALA A 158 14.04 12.60 29.90
CA ALA A 158 13.08 13.52 30.50
C ALA A 158 13.40 14.99 30.14
N ALA A 159 14.68 15.37 30.12
CA ALA A 159 15.11 16.72 29.74
C ALA A 159 14.82 17.05 28.27
N THR A 160 15.01 16.09 27.36
CA THR A 160 14.67 16.26 25.93
C THR A 160 13.18 16.27 25.66
N SER A 161 12.36 15.65 26.52
CA SER A 161 10.90 15.63 26.38
C SER A 161 10.21 16.94 26.78
N LEU A 162 10.92 17.88 27.43
CA LEU A 162 10.39 19.18 27.88
C LEU A 162 10.59 20.32 26.87
N GLU A 163 11.37 20.11 25.80
CA GLU A 163 11.64 21.14 24.78
C GLU A 163 10.63 21.15 23.62
N THR A 164 9.60 20.29 23.63
CA THR A 164 8.57 20.23 22.57
C THR A 164 7.15 20.46 23.09
N ASP A 165 6.90 21.57 23.81
CA ASP A 165 5.53 22.06 24.05
C ASP A 165 5.48 23.58 23.82
N GLY A 166 5.34 23.96 22.55
CA GLY A 166 5.27 25.34 22.11
C GLY A 166 4.41 25.49 20.86
N VAL A 167 3.11 25.21 20.96
CA VAL A 167 2.12 25.65 19.96
C VAL A 167 1.08 26.55 20.64
N PRO A 168 1.03 27.86 20.33
CA PRO A 168 0.02 28.75 20.88
C PRO A 168 -1.32 28.52 20.18
N ASN A 169 -2.33 28.08 20.93
CA ASN A 169 -3.69 27.96 20.44
C ASN A 169 -4.37 29.34 20.47
N ALA A 170 -4.37 30.02 19.32
CA ALA A 170 -5.12 31.24 19.10
C ALA A 170 -6.46 30.94 18.42
N LEU A 171 -7.53 31.34 19.11
CA LEU A 171 -8.80 31.89 18.60
C LEU A 171 -9.93 30.95 18.11
N LYS A 172 -11.06 31.09 18.84
CA LYS A 172 -12.51 31.18 18.47
C LYS A 172 -13.32 30.17 19.28
N THR A 173 -14.41 30.55 19.96
CA THR A 173 -15.63 31.23 19.48
C THR A 173 -16.35 31.91 20.66
N ALA A 174 -16.81 33.16 20.50
CA ALA A 174 -18.22 33.59 20.36
C ALA A 174 -19.05 33.52 21.64
#